data_AF-A0A660YXG9-F1
#
_entry.id   AF-A0A660YXG9-F1
#
_cell.length_a   1.000
_cell.length_b   1.000
_cell.length_c   1.000
_cell.angle_alpha   90.00
_cell.angle_beta   90.00
_cell.angle_gamma   90.00
#
_symmetry.space_group_name_H-M   'P 1'
#
loop_
_entity.id
_entity.type
_entity.pdbx_description
1 polymer ?
#
loop_
_entity_poly.entity_id
_entity_poly.type
_entity_poly.pdbx_seq_one_letter_code
_entity_poly.pdbx_strand_id
1 'polypeptide(L)'
;MIDVDEQNRCAVVQPGVLLSDLEEAVKEKNLFYPPDPTEKSCFIGGNVATNASGARTFKYGPTRDYILELEIVLPDGEILTVKRNDIFATDFLLTLKTTAGIIIKLELPDYKMPSIKNAAGYYCKKNMDAVDLFIGSEGTLGIVTKIKLKLLPLPLNEISCILFFNSEKNALQFLIEARY
;
A
#
# COMPACT_ATOMS: atom_id res chain seq x y z
N MET A 1 -4.00 -11.43 14.18
CA MET A 1 -3.93 -12.64 13.32
C MET A 1 -3.14 -12.33 12.06
N ILE A 2 -2.22 -13.21 11.67
CA ILE A 2 -1.45 -13.16 10.42
C ILE A 2 -1.63 -14.52 9.75
N ASP A 3 -2.11 -14.51 8.51
CA ASP A 3 -2.29 -15.71 7.69
C ASP A 3 -1.49 -15.55 6.40
N VAL A 4 -0.54 -16.45 6.12
CA VAL A 4 0.40 -16.33 5.01
C VAL A 4 0.14 -17.44 3.99
N ASP A 5 -0.17 -17.05 2.77
CA ASP A 5 -0.34 -17.94 1.62
C ASP A 5 0.92 -17.91 0.75
N GLU A 6 1.72 -18.95 0.88
CA GLU A 6 2.99 -19.09 0.17
C GLU A 6 2.82 -19.26 -1.33
N GLN A 7 1.77 -19.96 -1.75
CA GLN A 7 1.53 -20.28 -3.16
C GLN A 7 1.11 -19.02 -3.92
N ASN A 8 0.21 -18.24 -3.33
CA ASN A 8 -0.27 -17.00 -3.93
C ASN A 8 0.58 -15.78 -3.58
N ARG A 9 1.62 -15.95 -2.73
CA ARG A 9 2.50 -14.89 -2.23
C ARG A 9 1.71 -13.70 -1.71
N CYS A 10 0.83 -13.97 -0.75
CA CYS A 10 0.04 -12.94 -0.09
C CYS A 10 -0.10 -13.24 1.40
N ALA A 11 -0.40 -12.21 2.18
CA ALA A 11 -0.75 -12.36 3.60
C ALA A 11 -2.04 -11.62 3.93
N VAL A 12 -2.89 -12.23 4.73
CA VAL A 12 -4.08 -11.59 5.33
C VAL A 12 -3.75 -11.24 6.77
N VAL A 13 -3.89 -9.96 7.12
CA VAL A 13 -3.59 -9.44 8.45
C VAL A 13 -4.72 -8.56 8.99
N GLN A 14 -4.77 -8.47 10.31
CA GLN A 14 -5.54 -7.44 11.00
C GLN A 14 -4.76 -6.12 11.05
N PRO A 15 -5.45 -4.96 11.11
CA PRO A 15 -4.81 -3.64 11.08
C PRO A 15 -3.83 -3.41 12.23
N GLY A 16 -4.08 -4.01 13.41
CA GLY A 16 -3.23 -3.87 14.60
C GLY A 16 -2.01 -4.79 14.64
N VAL A 17 -1.72 -5.53 13.55
CA VAL A 17 -0.47 -6.29 13.44
C VAL A 17 0.71 -5.32 13.30
N LEU A 18 1.78 -5.54 14.07
CA LEU A 18 3.03 -4.78 13.91
C LEU A 18 3.74 -5.19 12.62
N LEU A 19 4.41 -4.23 12.00
CA LEU A 19 5.23 -4.50 10.81
C LEU A 19 6.32 -5.53 11.12
N SER A 20 6.97 -5.44 12.28
CA SER A 20 7.97 -6.42 12.73
C SER A 20 7.42 -7.86 12.72
N ASP A 21 6.21 -8.05 13.24
CA ASP A 21 5.62 -9.39 13.38
C ASP A 21 5.24 -9.95 12.00
N LEU A 22 4.77 -9.10 11.09
CA LEU A 22 4.54 -9.47 9.70
C LEU A 22 5.85 -9.85 9.00
N GLU A 23 6.90 -9.03 9.13
CA GLU A 23 8.21 -9.29 8.52
C GLU A 23 8.79 -10.64 8.98
N GLU A 24 8.69 -10.94 10.27
CA GLU A 24 9.13 -12.22 10.85
C GLU A 24 8.32 -13.39 10.27
N ALA A 25 6.99 -13.31 10.32
CA ALA A 25 6.10 -14.37 9.83
C ALA A 25 6.28 -14.68 8.34
N VAL A 26 6.48 -13.68 7.49
CA VAL A 26 6.69 -13.91 6.05
C VAL A 26 8.10 -14.41 5.74
N LYS A 27 9.10 -13.99 6.53
CA LYS A 27 10.49 -14.43 6.35
C LYS A 27 10.67 -15.93 6.65
N GLU A 28 9.95 -16.47 7.64
CA GLU A 28 9.91 -17.92 7.90
C GLU A 28 9.46 -18.74 6.68
N LYS A 29 8.71 -18.10 5.77
CA LYS A 29 8.21 -18.70 4.54
C LYS A 29 9.05 -18.36 3.30
N ASN A 30 10.26 -17.81 3.47
CA ASN A 30 11.09 -17.29 2.38
C ASN A 30 10.39 -16.21 1.53
N LEU A 31 9.50 -15.45 2.17
CA LEU A 31 8.81 -14.32 1.57
C LEU A 31 9.24 -13.02 2.24
N PHE A 32 8.83 -11.92 1.62
CA PHE A 32 9.25 -10.58 1.97
C PHE A 32 8.11 -9.59 1.72
N TYR A 33 7.81 -8.76 2.71
CA TYR A 33 6.92 -7.60 2.55
C TYR A 33 7.79 -6.35 2.31
N PRO A 34 7.76 -5.74 1.10
CA PRO A 34 8.76 -4.73 0.74
C PRO A 34 8.66 -3.33 1.36
N PRO A 35 7.45 -2.78 1.59
CA PRO A 35 7.31 -1.45 2.20
C PRO A 35 8.01 -1.39 3.55
N ASP A 36 8.96 -0.46 3.66
CA ASP A 36 9.76 -0.21 4.85
C ASP A 36 9.64 1.26 5.22
N PRO A 37 8.75 1.63 6.16
CA PRO A 37 8.58 3.00 6.62
C PRO A 37 9.69 3.47 7.56
N THR A 38 10.75 2.69 7.79
CA THR A 38 11.87 3.00 8.70
C THR A 38 11.46 3.06 10.19
N GLU A 39 10.20 2.73 10.49
CA GLU A 39 9.67 2.48 11.84
C GLU A 39 9.14 1.05 11.85
N LYS A 40 9.68 0.18 12.70
CA LYS A 40 9.31 -1.24 12.73
C LYS A 40 8.17 -1.54 13.69
N SER A 41 7.93 -0.68 14.69
CA SER A 41 6.82 -0.82 15.62
C SER A 41 5.52 -0.16 15.13
N CYS A 42 5.44 0.22 13.85
CA CYS A 42 4.21 0.73 13.27
C CYS A 42 3.21 -0.41 12.98
N PHE A 43 1.93 -0.09 13.06
CA PHE A 43 0.87 -1.02 12.70
C PHE A 43 0.60 -1.01 11.19
N ILE A 44 0.28 -2.18 10.61
CA ILE A 44 -0.04 -2.30 9.18
C ILE A 44 -1.23 -1.42 8.78
N GLY A 45 -2.25 -1.30 9.64
CA GLY A 45 -3.38 -0.39 9.40
C GLY A 45 -2.95 1.08 9.27
N GLY A 46 -1.99 1.51 10.09
CA GLY A 46 -1.40 2.85 10.00
C GLY A 46 -0.61 3.03 8.70
N ASN A 47 0.12 2.00 8.27
CA ASN A 47 0.84 2.02 7.01
C ASN A 47 -0.11 2.16 5.81
N VAL A 48 -1.26 1.47 5.83
CA VAL A 48 -2.30 1.63 4.80
C VAL A 48 -2.91 3.03 4.84
N ALA A 49 -3.30 3.50 6.03
CA ALA A 49 -3.94 4.79 6.21
C ALA A 49 -3.06 5.96 5.74
N THR A 50 -1.75 5.85 5.87
CA THR A 50 -0.78 6.91 5.49
C THR A 50 -0.07 6.64 4.17
N ASN A 51 -0.41 5.56 3.46
CA ASN A 51 0.34 5.07 2.31
C ASN A 51 1.85 5.01 2.59
N ALA A 52 2.27 4.42 3.71
CA ALA A 52 3.62 4.55 4.24
C ALA A 52 4.70 4.04 3.27
N SER A 53 5.90 4.62 3.38
CA SER A 53 7.07 4.30 2.56
C SER A 53 8.34 4.74 3.30
N GLY A 54 9.52 4.31 2.87
CA GLY A 54 10.79 4.72 3.49
C GLY A 54 12.00 4.16 2.76
N ALA A 55 12.97 3.57 3.47
CA ALA A 55 14.31 3.25 2.96
C ALA A 55 14.32 2.45 1.64
N ARG A 56 13.33 1.57 1.44
CA ARG A 56 13.22 0.68 0.27
C ARG A 56 12.41 1.24 -0.90
N THR A 57 11.82 2.43 -0.75
CA THR A 57 10.85 3.01 -1.71
C THR A 57 11.42 3.17 -3.11
N PHE A 58 12.71 3.46 -3.23
CA PHE A 58 13.34 3.72 -4.52
C PHE A 58 13.20 2.53 -5.49
N LYS A 59 13.33 1.30 -4.97
CA LYS A 59 13.15 0.06 -5.75
C LYS A 59 11.73 -0.48 -5.67
N TYR A 60 11.12 -0.44 -4.49
CA TYR A 60 9.91 -1.21 -4.21
C TYR A 60 8.61 -0.39 -4.21
N GLY A 61 8.67 0.93 -4.15
CA GLY A 61 7.47 1.77 -4.05
C GLY A 61 6.84 1.79 -2.65
N PRO A 62 5.72 2.53 -2.48
CA PRO A 62 5.03 2.68 -1.20
C PRO A 62 4.05 1.52 -0.91
N THR A 63 3.44 1.56 0.28
CA THR A 63 2.44 0.58 0.75
C THR A 63 1.33 0.30 -0.26
N ARG A 64 0.85 1.33 -0.98
CA ARG A 64 -0.23 1.22 -1.98
C ARG A 64 -0.05 0.12 -3.01
N ASP A 65 1.18 -0.08 -3.47
CA ASP A 65 1.52 -1.03 -4.54
C ASP A 65 1.41 -2.49 -4.08
N TYR A 66 1.30 -2.69 -2.76
CA TYR A 66 1.24 -4.01 -2.13
C TYR A 66 -0.12 -4.32 -1.51
N ILE A 67 -1.12 -3.46 -1.67
CA ILE A 67 -2.48 -3.74 -1.19
C ILE A 67 -3.27 -4.47 -2.28
N LEU A 68 -3.70 -5.68 -1.96
CA LEU A 68 -4.53 -6.53 -2.82
C LEU A 68 -6.02 -6.41 -2.47
N GLU A 69 -6.35 -6.25 -1.19
CA GLU A 69 -7.74 -6.16 -0.71
C GLU A 69 -7.79 -5.45 0.64
N LEU A 70 -8.86 -4.67 0.85
CA LEU A 70 -9.21 -4.05 2.13
C LEU A 70 -10.66 -4.38 2.49
N GLU A 71 -10.88 -4.68 3.76
CA GLU A 71 -12.19 -4.67 4.40
C GLU A 71 -12.27 -3.43 5.30
N ILE A 72 -13.33 -2.64 5.14
CA ILE A 72 -13.49 -1.34 5.78
C ILE A 72 -14.89 -1.28 6.40
N VAL A 73 -14.96 -0.82 7.65
CA VAL A 73 -16.21 -0.41 8.29
C VAL A 73 -16.40 1.09 8.04
N LEU A 74 -17.51 1.43 7.39
CA LEU A 74 -17.89 2.80 7.06
C LEU A 74 -18.53 3.51 8.28
N PRO A 75 -18.67 4.85 8.26
CA PRO A 75 -19.20 5.61 9.40
C PRO A 75 -20.64 5.24 9.83
N ASP A 76 -21.43 4.70 8.91
CA ASP A 76 -22.79 4.19 9.16
C ASP A 76 -22.80 2.73 9.69
N GLY A 77 -21.63 2.12 9.86
CA GLY A 77 -21.47 0.75 10.32
C GLY A 77 -21.50 -0.30 9.20
N GLU A 78 -21.72 0.10 7.94
CA GLU A 78 -21.69 -0.82 6.81
C GLU A 78 -20.28 -1.35 6.53
N ILE A 79 -20.20 -2.59 6.04
CA ILE A 79 -18.93 -3.21 5.68
C ILE A 79 -18.74 -3.17 4.18
N LEU A 80 -17.61 -2.61 3.75
CA LEU A 80 -17.19 -2.55 2.36
C LEU A 80 -15.92 -3.39 2.17
N THR A 81 -15.91 -4.23 1.14
CA THR A 81 -14.71 -4.91 0.68
C THR A 81 -14.32 -4.37 -0.69
N VAL A 82 -13.09 -3.89 -0.83
CA VAL A 82 -12.52 -3.41 -2.10
C VAL A 82 -11.27 -4.21 -2.44
N LYS A 83 -11.20 -4.66 -3.69
CA LYS A 83 -10.10 -5.47 -4.21
C LYS A 83 -9.38 -4.73 -5.32
N ARG A 84 -8.06 -4.91 -5.34
CA ARG A 84 -7.17 -4.42 -6.39
C ARG A 84 -7.62 -5.02 -7.73
N ASN A 85 -7.78 -4.17 -8.74
CA ASN A 85 -8.24 -4.50 -10.09
C ASN A 85 -9.67 -5.05 -10.20
N ASP A 86 -10.57 -4.71 -9.26
CA ASP A 86 -11.97 -5.17 -9.28
C ASP A 86 -12.93 -4.05 -9.73
N ILE A 87 -12.93 -2.94 -9.00
CA ILE A 87 -13.83 -1.81 -9.25
C ILE A 87 -12.99 -0.60 -9.69
N PHE A 88 -13.33 -0.05 -10.84
CA PHE A 88 -12.72 1.18 -11.36
C PHE A 88 -13.75 2.30 -11.42
N ALA A 89 -13.31 3.53 -11.17
CA ALA A 89 -14.09 4.70 -11.51
C ALA A 89 -14.26 4.80 -13.04
N THR A 90 -15.37 5.37 -13.49
CA THR A 90 -15.54 5.82 -14.87
C THR A 90 -15.47 7.34 -14.86
N ASP A 91 -14.44 7.90 -15.50
CA ASP A 91 -14.01 9.28 -15.28
C ASP A 91 -13.77 9.54 -13.79
N PHE A 92 -14.60 10.37 -13.16
CA PHE A 92 -14.57 10.64 -11.72
C PHE A 92 -15.74 10.01 -10.96
N LEU A 93 -16.59 9.22 -11.63
CA LEU A 93 -17.73 8.58 -10.99
C LEU A 93 -17.33 7.19 -10.50
N LEU A 94 -17.40 6.99 -9.18
CA LEU A 94 -17.11 5.72 -8.54
C LEU A 94 -18.40 5.15 -7.93
N THR A 95 -18.68 3.88 -8.22
CA THR A 95 -19.80 3.14 -7.62
C THR A 95 -19.26 1.99 -6.80
N LEU A 96 -19.56 1.98 -5.51
CA LEU A 96 -19.20 0.94 -4.56
C LEU A 96 -20.45 0.19 -4.11
N LYS A 97 -20.27 -1.04 -3.65
CA LYS A 97 -21.36 -1.86 -3.10
C LYS A 97 -20.92 -2.44 -1.76
N THR A 98 -21.67 -2.16 -0.70
CA THR A 98 -21.40 -2.74 0.63
C THR A 98 -21.75 -4.22 0.65
N THR A 99 -21.32 -4.93 1.69
CA THR A 99 -21.61 -6.35 1.91
C THR A 99 -23.11 -6.60 2.06
N ALA A 100 -23.86 -5.66 2.64
CA ALA A 100 -25.33 -5.72 2.71
C ALA A 100 -26.02 -5.39 1.38
N GLY A 101 -25.26 -4.99 0.36
CA GLY A 101 -25.74 -4.70 -0.98
C GLY A 101 -26.14 -3.24 -1.21
N ILE A 102 -25.86 -2.34 -0.26
CA ILE A 102 -26.11 -0.90 -0.42
C ILE A 102 -25.16 -0.35 -1.49
N ILE A 103 -25.71 0.42 -2.43
CA ILE A 103 -24.94 1.05 -3.51
C ILE A 103 -24.57 2.47 -3.07
N ILE A 104 -23.28 2.76 -3.08
CA ILE A 104 -22.72 4.08 -2.78
C ILE A 104 -22.18 4.66 -4.09
N LYS A 105 -22.69 5.81 -4.50
CA LYS A 105 -22.20 6.54 -5.69
C LYS A 105 -21.49 7.79 -5.24
N LEU A 106 -20.26 7.98 -5.73
CA LEU A 106 -19.37 9.06 -5.35
C LEU A 106 -18.90 9.76 -6.61
N GLU A 107 -18.84 11.09 -6.55
CA GLU A 107 -18.09 11.90 -7.50
C GLU A 107 -16.75 12.24 -6.86
N LEU A 108 -15.67 11.73 -7.45
CA LEU A 108 -14.31 11.95 -7.00
C LEU A 108 -13.89 13.39 -7.33
N PRO A 109 -13.33 14.14 -6.38
CA PRO A 109 -12.88 15.50 -6.65
C PRO A 109 -11.75 15.52 -7.69
N ASP A 110 -11.84 16.43 -8.66
CA ASP A 110 -10.80 16.66 -9.66
C ASP A 110 -9.79 17.69 -9.12
N TYR A 111 -8.57 17.24 -8.85
CA TYR A 111 -7.44 18.09 -8.51
C TYR A 111 -6.15 17.52 -9.08
N LYS A 112 -5.14 18.39 -9.17
CA LYS A 112 -3.85 18.04 -9.75
C LYS A 112 -3.08 17.11 -8.81
N MET A 113 -3.12 15.82 -9.14
CA MET A 113 -2.30 14.82 -8.45
C MET A 113 -0.81 15.02 -8.74
N PRO A 114 0.07 14.85 -7.72
CA PRO A 114 1.51 14.86 -7.96
C PRO A 114 1.93 13.69 -8.86
N SER A 115 3.03 13.87 -9.59
CA SER A 115 3.70 12.80 -10.34
C SER A 115 4.47 11.84 -9.44
N ILE A 116 4.71 12.25 -8.19
CA ILE A 116 5.35 11.47 -7.14
C ILE A 116 4.31 10.82 -6.21
N LYS A 117 4.79 10.08 -5.22
CA LYS A 117 3.96 9.47 -4.17
C LYS A 117 2.99 10.51 -3.57
N ASN A 118 1.71 10.14 -3.49
CA ASN A 118 0.76 10.84 -2.65
C ASN A 118 0.90 10.37 -1.19
N ALA A 119 1.37 11.26 -0.33
CA ALA A 119 1.65 10.97 1.07
C ALA A 119 0.49 11.31 2.01
N ALA A 120 -0.40 12.22 1.62
CA ALA A 120 -1.48 12.72 2.48
C ALA A 120 -2.70 13.10 1.64
N GLY A 121 -3.88 12.77 2.15
CA GLY A 121 -5.16 13.00 1.47
C GLY A 121 -5.49 11.96 0.39
N TYR A 122 -6.65 12.12 -0.22
CA TYR A 122 -7.22 11.13 -1.12
C TYR A 122 -6.38 10.97 -2.39
N TYR A 123 -6.28 9.75 -2.89
CA TYR A 123 -5.80 9.53 -4.24
C TYR A 123 -7.00 9.61 -5.17
N CYS A 124 -7.14 10.69 -5.93
CA CYS A 124 -8.22 10.87 -6.89
C CYS A 124 -7.64 11.04 -8.29
N LYS A 125 -7.93 10.11 -9.19
CA LYS A 125 -7.58 10.21 -10.62
C LYS A 125 -8.72 9.67 -11.47
N LYS A 126 -8.78 10.16 -12.71
CA LYS A 126 -9.66 9.59 -13.73
C LYS A 126 -9.40 8.10 -13.87
N ASN A 127 -10.46 7.31 -13.88
CA ASN A 127 -10.41 5.85 -14.07
C ASN A 127 -9.51 5.12 -13.05
N MET A 128 -9.40 5.63 -11.83
CA MET A 128 -8.65 4.99 -10.75
C MET A 128 -9.33 3.72 -10.23
N ASP A 129 -8.53 2.86 -9.61
CA ASP A 129 -9.00 1.70 -8.86
C ASP A 129 -9.63 2.14 -7.52
N ALA A 130 -10.77 1.58 -7.16
CA ALA A 130 -11.51 1.89 -5.94
C ALA A 130 -10.67 1.72 -4.66
N VAL A 131 -9.81 0.70 -4.59
CA VAL A 131 -9.02 0.44 -3.38
C VAL A 131 -8.04 1.59 -3.09
N ASP A 132 -7.63 2.33 -4.12
CA ASP A 132 -6.71 3.46 -3.97
C ASP A 132 -7.32 4.65 -3.24
N LEU A 133 -8.65 4.76 -3.20
CA LEU A 133 -9.33 5.82 -2.47
C LEU A 133 -9.06 5.73 -0.95
N PHE A 134 -8.97 4.51 -0.42
CA PHE A 134 -8.82 4.25 1.01
C PHE A 134 -7.37 4.27 1.48
N ILE A 135 -6.43 3.93 0.61
CA ILE A 135 -5.00 3.95 0.93
C ILE A 135 -4.51 5.40 0.94
N GLY A 136 -3.91 5.86 2.05
CA GLY A 136 -3.52 7.27 2.22
C GLY A 136 -4.66 8.20 2.66
N SER A 137 -5.85 7.67 2.96
CA SER A 137 -7.01 8.45 3.43
C SER A 137 -6.90 8.93 4.87
N GLU A 138 -5.88 8.50 5.62
CA GLU A 138 -5.69 8.80 7.04
C GLU A 138 -6.89 8.36 7.93
N GLY A 139 -7.67 7.38 7.45
CA GLY A 139 -8.81 6.83 8.19
C GLY A 139 -10.08 7.69 8.13
N THR A 140 -10.12 8.74 7.32
CA THR A 140 -11.29 9.65 7.26
C THR A 140 -12.50 9.04 6.55
N LEU A 141 -12.29 7.99 5.75
CA LEU A 141 -13.34 7.32 4.96
C LEU A 141 -13.90 6.05 5.61
N GLY A 142 -13.34 5.64 6.75
CA GLY A 142 -13.73 4.43 7.46
C GLY A 142 -12.55 3.76 8.17
N ILE A 143 -12.87 2.72 8.93
CA ILE A 143 -11.90 1.95 9.72
C ILE A 143 -11.56 0.67 8.97
N VAL A 144 -10.29 0.50 8.61
CA VAL A 144 -9.80 -0.75 8.00
C VAL A 144 -9.78 -1.87 9.05
N THR A 145 -10.42 -3.00 8.77
CA THR A 145 -10.54 -4.16 9.68
C THR A 145 -9.78 -5.39 9.21
N LYS A 146 -9.51 -5.51 7.91
CA LYS A 146 -8.72 -6.60 7.32
C LYS A 146 -7.96 -6.11 6.10
N ILE A 147 -6.73 -6.60 5.93
CA ILE A 147 -5.82 -6.17 4.87
C ILE A 147 -5.23 -7.42 4.23
N LYS A 148 -5.34 -7.54 2.90
CA LYS A 148 -4.60 -8.54 2.12
C LYS A 148 -3.43 -7.86 1.42
N LEU A 149 -2.23 -8.33 1.72
CA LEU A 149 -0.95 -7.79 1.24
C LEU A 149 -0.36 -8.69 0.17
N LYS A 150 0.27 -8.09 -0.84
CA LYS A 150 1.15 -8.75 -1.78
C LYS A 150 2.53 -8.96 -1.15
N LEU A 151 3.10 -10.14 -1.33
CA LEU A 151 4.45 -10.49 -0.90
C LEU A 151 5.34 -10.75 -2.11
N LEU A 152 6.65 -10.61 -1.91
CA LEU A 152 7.69 -10.97 -2.87
C LEU A 152 8.52 -12.14 -2.33
N PRO A 153 9.23 -12.88 -3.19
CA PRO A 153 10.28 -13.79 -2.73
C PRO A 153 11.34 -13.05 -1.92
N LEU A 154 11.84 -13.68 -0.86
CA LEU A 154 12.95 -13.14 -0.08
C LEU A 154 14.20 -12.98 -0.97
N PRO A 155 14.85 -11.81 -1.01
CA PRO A 155 16.09 -11.63 -1.75
C PRO A 155 17.17 -12.60 -1.27
N LEU A 156 17.78 -13.35 -2.20
CA LEU A 156 18.81 -14.35 -1.86
C LEU A 156 20.15 -13.71 -1.47
N ASN A 157 20.44 -12.53 -2.02
CA ASN A 157 21.70 -11.83 -1.82
C ASN A 157 21.45 -10.34 -1.64
N GLU A 158 22.10 -9.74 -0.66
CA GLU A 158 22.12 -8.31 -0.42
C GLU A 158 23.58 -7.85 -0.31
N ILE A 159 23.91 -6.75 -0.97
CA ILE A 159 25.24 -6.12 -0.89
C ILE A 159 25.05 -4.69 -0.40
N SER A 160 25.75 -4.33 0.68
CA SER A 160 25.83 -2.95 1.17
C SER A 160 27.17 -2.35 0.77
N CYS A 161 27.15 -1.17 0.16
CA CYS A 161 28.34 -0.44 -0.23
C CYS A 161 28.24 1.04 0.16
N ILE A 162 29.39 1.68 0.37
CA ILE A 162 29.51 3.13 0.55
C ILE A 162 30.22 3.66 -0.68
N LEU A 163 29.59 4.60 -1.39
CA LEU A 163 30.12 5.21 -2.61
C LEU A 163 30.37 6.69 -2.36
N PHE A 164 31.55 7.16 -2.74
CA PHE A 164 31.93 8.57 -2.67
C PHE A 164 31.90 9.17 -4.07
N PHE A 165 31.27 10.32 -4.22
CA PHE A 165 31.15 11.02 -5.49
C PHE A 165 31.79 12.41 -5.37
N ASN A 166 32.45 12.86 -6.45
CA ASN A 166 33.08 14.18 -6.49
C ASN A 166 32.10 15.33 -6.72
N SER A 167 30.82 15.03 -7.02
CA SER A 167 29.75 16.02 -7.17
C SER A 167 28.38 15.39 -6.95
N GLU A 168 27.39 16.22 -6.57
CA GLU A 168 25.98 15.82 -6.46
C GLU A 168 25.44 15.28 -7.79
N LYS A 169 25.83 15.90 -8.92
CA LYS A 169 25.44 15.46 -10.26
C LYS A 169 25.86 14.01 -10.54
N ASN A 170 27.05 13.60 -10.12
CA ASN A 170 27.50 12.21 -10.29
C ASN A 170 26.71 11.24 -9.41
N ALA A 171 26.36 11.65 -8.18
CA ALA A 171 25.53 10.84 -7.30
C ALA A 171 24.11 10.65 -7.88
N LEU A 172 23.49 11.71 -8.40
CA LEU A 172 22.17 11.64 -9.04
C LEU A 172 22.19 10.77 -10.31
N GLN A 173 23.21 10.91 -11.14
CA GLN A 173 23.37 10.09 -12.34
C GLN A 173 23.50 8.60 -11.99
N PHE A 174 24.31 8.27 -10.99
CA PHE A 174 24.43 6.90 -10.48
C PHE A 174 23.08 6.35 -10.01
N LEU A 175 22.27 7.13 -9.29
CA LEU A 175 20.94 6.69 -8.84
C LEU A 175 20.02 6.36 -10.02
N ILE A 176 20.06 7.14 -11.10
CA ILE A 176 19.27 6.89 -12.30
C ILE A 176 19.72 5.60 -12.99
N GLU A 177 21.03 5.38 -13.10
CA GLU A 177 21.61 4.20 -13.74
C GLU A 177 21.38 2.92 -12.92
N ALA A 178 21.56 2.97 -11.61
CA ALA A 178 21.39 1.83 -10.70
C ALA A 178 19.93 1.38 -10.51
N ARG A 179 18.96 2.14 -11.05
CA ARG A 179 17.53 1.80 -10.97
C ARG A 179 17.12 0.68 -11.94
N TYR A 180 17.92 0.43 -12.98
CA TYR A 180 17.68 -0.58 -14.02
C TYR A 180 18.59 -1.79 -13.84
#